data_AF-A0A8J7BET7-F1
#
_entry.id   AF-A0A8J7BET7-F1
#
_cell.length_a   1.000
_cell.length_b   1.000
_cell.length_c   1.000
_cell.angle_alpha   90.00
_cell.angle_beta   90.00
_cell.angle_gamma   90.00
#
_symmetry.space_group_name_H-M   'P 1'
#
loop_
_entity.id
_entity.type
_entity.pdbx_description
1 polymer ?
#
loop_
_entity_poly.entity_id
_entity_poly.type
_entity_poly.pdbx_seq_one_letter_code
_entity_poly.pdbx_strand_id
1 'polypeptide(L)'
;MLSALVAFTLSPLFAQLPPGETTPAPEAKTVVIPRDGSYAEVIRYQEVRPLPGGLDETPVFNSNSPEVVQQNGILLSTFPKDGMASPDAHLNYAFNGRFDLFAHHIARGVNADDRRTLFMGVVVYNPGDEPIDITIHQGVSYLSQEAPFINLPDARLSSNGSVYAGPGSRTTTDMLRGANQSHWPERITLPPGHVQLLMNTPIPLRSLTVPINGSYPQGGVIPKPPIRPVTLTAADAQINPETGENGTVAPLRPIAPRPIPSNGRTSMMYLSSSGPVHVASLARYADVMPNGNERVPTLQDWLQVLKQGNLAGPRDIPPSDPSTYRFGRFYYGRVAGVAKGASWKATLTDSSDTDVLTIPAPGNAFSYVISSVDRNTFGTGQIQSAPMVARYPDTAFRAHGNYGVRYSLKLPFYNNRGVEQAITLKFQTPMRDEELVQGLRFRRPPEDRVFFRGTVRLKFRNQMGLERTHYVHLVQRRGQEAEALLKLNIPAEARQDLEVDLVYPPDATPPQVLTVLNEGVPAVLEAETIEAPVTPALSRDL
;
A
#
# COMPACT_ATOMS: atom_id res chain seq x y z
N MET A 1 24.70 34.54 53.29
CA MET A 1 23.50 34.69 52.44
C MET A 1 23.61 33.65 51.33
N LEU A 2 22.99 32.49 51.53
CA LEU A 2 22.87 31.42 50.53
C LEU A 2 21.51 31.58 49.86
N SER A 3 21.47 31.90 48.57
CA SER A 3 20.25 31.81 47.75
C SER A 3 20.28 30.51 46.98
N ALA A 4 19.34 29.64 47.29
CA ALA A 4 19.04 28.42 46.56
C ALA A 4 18.38 28.77 45.22
N LEU A 5 18.95 28.26 44.12
CA LEU A 5 18.33 28.30 42.80
C LEU A 5 17.60 26.97 42.60
N VAL A 6 16.27 27.00 42.67
CA VAL A 6 15.40 25.85 42.39
C VAL A 6 15.23 25.73 40.88
N ALA A 7 15.70 24.61 40.32
CA ALA A 7 15.45 24.24 38.93
C ALA A 7 14.03 23.67 38.80
N PHE A 8 13.15 24.36 38.06
CA PHE A 8 11.87 23.80 37.64
C PHE A 8 12.06 22.91 36.42
N THR A 9 12.02 21.60 36.61
CA THR A 9 11.86 20.63 35.53
C THR A 9 10.37 20.56 35.16
N LEU A 10 10.00 21.11 34.00
CA LEU A 10 8.68 20.90 33.39
C LEU A 10 8.65 19.50 32.77
N SER A 11 8.11 18.52 33.50
CA SER A 11 7.70 17.24 32.93
C SER A 11 6.51 17.45 31.99
N PRO A 12 6.48 16.84 30.78
CA PRO A 12 5.29 16.86 29.95
C PRO A 12 4.23 15.99 30.63
N LEU A 13 3.12 16.64 31.02
CA LEU A 13 1.93 15.98 31.52
C LEU A 13 1.31 15.16 30.36
N PHE A 14 1.62 13.86 30.30
CA PHE A 14 0.77 12.93 29.56
C PHE A 14 -0.56 12.86 30.31
N ALA A 15 -1.64 13.30 29.67
CA ALA A 15 -2.98 13.06 30.16
C ALA A 15 -3.21 11.53 30.15
N GLN A 16 -3.07 10.90 31.32
CA GLN A 16 -3.57 9.56 31.55
C GLN A 16 -5.10 9.62 31.44
N LEU A 17 -5.63 9.03 30.37
CA LEU A 17 -7.05 8.72 30.29
C LEU A 17 -7.42 7.84 31.50
N PRO A 18 -8.58 8.08 32.14
CA PRO A 18 -9.03 7.26 33.25
C PRO A 18 -9.18 5.80 32.81
N PRO A 19 -9.01 4.82 33.72
CA PRO A 19 -9.23 3.41 33.41
C PRO A 19 -10.65 3.26 32.85
N GLY A 20 -10.75 2.79 31.60
CA GLY A 20 -12.04 2.62 30.94
C GLY A 20 -12.89 1.65 31.76
N GLU A 21 -14.06 2.12 32.19
CA GLU A 21 -15.17 1.23 32.53
C GLU A 21 -15.35 0.28 31.35
N THR A 22 -15.33 -1.03 31.62
CA THR A 22 -15.59 -2.06 30.62
C THR A 22 -17.04 -1.93 30.20
N THR A 23 -17.30 -1.18 29.13
CA THR A 23 -18.57 -1.22 28.42
C THR A 23 -18.89 -2.69 28.14
N PRO A 24 -20.09 -3.21 28.48
CA PRO A 24 -20.45 -4.58 28.18
C PRO A 24 -20.18 -4.85 26.70
N ALA A 25 -19.51 -5.97 26.39
CA ALA A 25 -19.29 -6.37 25.01
C ALA A 25 -20.65 -6.38 24.29
N PRO A 26 -20.81 -5.69 23.15
CA PRO A 26 -22.09 -5.64 22.47
C PRO A 26 -22.51 -7.06 22.10
N GLU A 27 -23.78 -7.40 22.34
CA GLU A 27 -24.33 -8.68 21.90
C GLU A 27 -24.14 -8.82 20.38
N ALA A 28 -23.58 -9.96 19.95
CA ALA A 28 -23.32 -10.16 18.54
C ALA A 28 -24.63 -10.24 17.77
N LYS A 29 -24.86 -9.19 16.98
CA LYS A 29 -26.08 -9.00 16.21
C LYS A 29 -25.72 -8.68 14.78
N THR A 30 -26.43 -9.33 13.87
CA THR A 30 -26.40 -9.03 12.45
C THR A 30 -27.67 -8.30 12.07
N VAL A 31 -27.54 -7.18 11.35
CA VAL A 31 -28.66 -6.54 10.67
C VAL A 31 -28.40 -6.55 9.17
N VAL A 32 -29.33 -7.11 8.40
CA VAL A 32 -29.30 -7.08 6.94
C VAL A 32 -30.36 -6.09 6.46
N ILE A 33 -29.94 -5.08 5.70
CA ILE A 33 -30.80 -4.04 5.15
C ILE A 33 -30.77 -4.15 3.63
N PRO A 34 -31.83 -4.68 2.99
CA PRO A 34 -31.96 -4.65 1.55
C PRO A 34 -31.97 -3.20 1.05
N ARG A 35 -31.21 -2.92 -0.01
CA ARG A 35 -31.21 -1.63 -0.71
C ARG A 35 -31.62 -1.89 -2.15
N ASP A 36 -32.68 -1.20 -2.60
CA ASP A 36 -33.11 -1.03 -4.00
C ASP A 36 -33.17 -2.31 -4.88
N GLY A 37 -33.14 -3.51 -4.29
CA GLY A 37 -33.05 -4.79 -4.99
C GLY A 37 -31.68 -5.12 -5.59
N SER A 38 -30.68 -4.22 -5.55
CA SER A 38 -29.37 -4.47 -6.17
C SER A 38 -28.29 -4.95 -5.20
N TYR A 39 -28.40 -4.61 -3.91
CA TYR A 39 -27.52 -5.13 -2.87
C TYR A 39 -28.18 -5.08 -1.48
N ALA A 40 -27.58 -5.76 -0.51
CA ALA A 40 -27.91 -5.59 0.90
C ALA A 40 -26.72 -5.00 1.65
N GLU A 41 -26.98 -4.04 2.54
CA GLU A 41 -26.03 -3.66 3.58
C GLU A 41 -26.07 -4.71 4.70
N VAL A 42 -24.91 -5.08 5.20
CA VAL A 42 -24.78 -6.05 6.28
C VAL A 42 -24.00 -5.40 7.41
N ILE A 43 -24.69 -5.12 8.52
CA ILE A 43 -24.12 -4.51 9.71
C ILE A 43 -23.88 -5.62 10.73
N ARG A 44 -22.62 -5.79 11.13
CA ARG A 44 -22.18 -6.72 12.18
C ARG A 44 -21.88 -5.90 13.43
N TYR A 45 -22.72 -6.00 14.45
CA TYR A 45 -22.41 -5.48 15.77
C TYR A 45 -21.47 -6.45 16.46
N GLN A 46 -20.29 -5.95 16.80
CA GLN A 46 -19.21 -6.72 17.38
C GLN A 46 -18.16 -5.76 17.93
N GLU A 47 -17.28 -6.26 18.79
CA GLU A 47 -16.25 -5.40 19.33
C GLU A 47 -15.27 -4.95 18.24
N VAL A 48 -14.96 -3.66 18.17
CA VAL A 48 -13.92 -3.10 17.29
C VAL A 48 -12.90 -2.37 18.16
N ARG A 49 -11.69 -2.94 18.20
CA ARG A 49 -10.61 -2.54 19.11
C ARG A 49 -9.52 -1.76 18.36
N PRO A 50 -8.91 -0.76 19.01
CA PRO A 50 -7.64 -0.22 18.54
C PRO A 50 -6.57 -1.33 18.54
N LEU A 51 -5.63 -1.27 17.61
CA LEU A 51 -4.53 -2.22 17.54
C LEU A 51 -3.49 -1.87 18.61
N PRO A 52 -3.14 -2.77 19.56
CA PRO A 52 -2.09 -2.48 20.54
C PRO A 52 -0.72 -2.37 19.87
N GLY A 53 0.28 -1.93 20.63
CA GLY A 53 1.62 -1.67 20.11
C GLY A 53 1.71 -0.35 19.34
N GLY A 54 2.65 -0.27 18.41
CA GLY A 54 2.88 0.95 17.65
C GLY A 54 3.91 0.75 16.53
N LEU A 55 4.06 1.80 15.72
CA LEU A 55 5.15 1.91 14.77
C LEU A 55 6.49 2.01 15.51
N ASP A 56 7.54 1.45 14.90
CA ASP A 56 8.91 1.73 15.30
C ASP A 56 9.37 3.12 14.82
N GLU A 57 10.60 3.51 15.13
CA GLU A 57 11.17 4.81 14.76
C GLU A 57 11.98 4.78 13.45
N THR A 58 11.99 3.64 12.75
CA THR A 58 12.79 3.47 11.53
C THR A 58 12.30 4.45 10.44
N PRO A 59 13.14 5.35 9.92
CA PRO A 59 12.75 6.28 8.88
C PRO A 59 12.53 5.56 7.54
N VAL A 60 11.52 5.97 6.81
CA VAL A 60 11.13 5.40 5.51
C VAL A 60 11.10 6.50 4.45
N PHE A 61 11.99 6.40 3.46
CA PHE A 61 11.97 7.18 2.24
C PHE A 61 10.80 6.72 1.36
N ASN A 62 9.74 7.53 1.28
CA ASN A 62 8.51 7.20 0.54
C ASN A 62 8.42 8.01 -0.74
N SER A 63 8.57 7.39 -1.90
CA SER A 63 8.47 8.02 -3.22
C SER A 63 7.24 7.51 -3.96
N ASN A 64 6.10 8.21 -3.83
CA ASN A 64 4.86 7.84 -4.51
C ASN A 64 4.08 9.08 -5.01
N SER A 65 4.75 10.23 -5.21
CA SER A 65 4.12 11.42 -5.78
C SER A 65 5.03 12.11 -6.82
N PRO A 66 4.58 12.24 -8.08
CA PRO A 66 3.30 11.72 -8.57
C PRO A 66 3.35 10.20 -8.76
N GLU A 67 2.21 9.54 -8.63
CA GLU A 67 2.13 8.11 -8.96
C GLU A 67 2.31 7.92 -10.48
N VAL A 68 1.60 8.71 -11.30
CA VAL A 68 1.72 8.66 -12.76
C VAL A 68 2.69 9.72 -13.23
N VAL A 69 3.84 9.28 -13.75
CA VAL A 69 4.93 10.17 -14.16
C VAL A 69 4.85 10.40 -15.67
N GLN A 70 4.76 11.66 -16.05
CA GLN A 70 4.72 12.07 -17.47
C GLN A 70 5.79 13.11 -17.82
N GLN A 71 6.45 13.69 -16.82
CA GLN A 71 7.48 14.71 -16.97
C GLN A 71 8.72 14.32 -16.16
N ASN A 72 9.90 14.57 -16.74
CA ASN A 72 11.18 14.37 -16.06
C ASN A 72 11.26 15.27 -14.82
N GLY A 73 11.94 14.82 -13.77
CA GLY A 73 12.16 15.62 -12.58
C GLY A 73 12.50 14.81 -11.33
N ILE A 74 12.49 15.51 -10.20
CA ILE A 74 12.72 14.96 -8.87
C ILE A 74 11.41 14.35 -8.36
N LEU A 75 11.42 13.06 -8.02
CA LEU A 75 10.27 12.39 -7.39
C LEU A 75 10.27 12.63 -5.88
N LEU A 76 11.43 12.46 -5.26
CA LEU A 76 11.71 12.81 -3.86
C LEU A 76 13.22 13.03 -3.69
N SER A 77 13.63 14.10 -3.02
CA SER A 77 15.04 14.32 -2.68
C SER A 77 15.18 14.75 -1.23
N THR A 78 16.08 14.10 -0.51
CA THR A 78 16.49 14.53 0.83
C THR A 78 17.81 15.29 0.82
N PHE A 79 18.40 15.57 -0.34
CA PHE A 79 19.67 16.29 -0.45
C PHE A 79 19.60 17.70 0.18
N PRO A 80 20.75 18.31 0.50
CA PRO A 80 20.81 19.72 0.88
C PRO A 80 20.27 20.62 -0.25
N LYS A 81 19.72 21.77 0.14
CA LYS A 81 19.15 22.75 -0.79
C LYS A 81 20.20 23.57 -1.53
N ASP A 82 21.38 23.71 -0.95
CA ASP A 82 22.42 24.61 -1.43
C ASP A 82 22.95 24.18 -2.81
N GLY A 83 23.04 25.14 -3.73
CA GLY A 83 23.53 24.91 -5.09
C GLY A 83 22.54 24.16 -6.01
N MET A 84 21.30 23.96 -5.58
CA MET A 84 20.22 23.38 -6.38
C MET A 84 19.37 24.49 -7.04
N ALA A 85 18.97 24.29 -8.30
CA ALA A 85 18.16 25.25 -9.04
C ALA A 85 16.72 25.37 -8.52
N SER A 86 16.18 24.29 -7.93
CA SER A 86 14.86 24.26 -7.30
C SER A 86 14.98 23.86 -5.81
N PRO A 87 15.39 24.77 -4.91
CA PRO A 87 15.64 24.45 -3.49
C PRO A 87 14.47 23.76 -2.78
N ASP A 88 13.22 24.05 -3.14
CA ASP A 88 12.03 23.46 -2.52
C ASP A 88 11.76 22.02 -2.95
N ALA A 89 12.45 21.52 -3.97
CA ALA A 89 12.44 20.11 -4.36
C ALA A 89 13.41 19.26 -3.52
N HIS A 90 14.03 19.81 -2.47
CA HIS A 90 15.00 19.12 -1.62
C HIS A 90 14.68 19.29 -0.14
N LEU A 91 14.44 18.18 0.55
CA LEU A 91 13.97 18.18 1.94
C LEU A 91 15.07 18.36 2.98
N ASN A 92 16.35 18.28 2.59
CA ASN A 92 17.51 18.37 3.49
C ASN A 92 17.38 17.47 4.73
N TYR A 93 17.23 16.16 4.50
CA TYR A 93 17.16 15.14 5.54
C TYR A 93 18.24 14.07 5.32
N ALA A 94 19.09 13.85 6.31
CA ALA A 94 20.11 12.80 6.27
C ALA A 94 19.62 11.57 7.05
N PHE A 95 19.66 10.40 6.42
CA PHE A 95 19.48 9.12 7.09
C PHE A 95 20.77 8.72 7.79
N ASN A 96 20.67 8.03 8.92
CA ASN A 96 21.82 7.46 9.62
C ASN A 96 21.37 6.16 10.33
N GLY A 97 22.13 5.08 10.22
CA GLY A 97 21.69 3.76 10.70
C GLY A 97 20.63 3.12 9.79
N ARG A 98 19.65 2.43 10.38
CA ARG A 98 18.61 1.68 9.66
C ARG A 98 17.58 2.62 9.01
N PHE A 99 17.29 2.43 7.73
CA PHE A 99 16.21 3.14 7.02
C PHE A 99 15.63 2.32 5.86
N ASP A 100 14.39 2.57 5.48
CA ASP A 100 13.73 1.88 4.36
C ASP A 100 13.53 2.79 3.17
N LEU A 101 13.50 2.16 1.99
CA LEU A 101 13.11 2.81 0.75
C LEU A 101 11.87 2.13 0.19
N PHE A 102 10.84 2.92 -0.07
CA PHE A 102 9.65 2.52 -0.83
C PHE A 102 9.46 3.47 -2.01
N ALA A 103 9.31 2.91 -3.21
CA ALA A 103 8.95 3.68 -4.40
C ALA A 103 7.89 2.98 -5.23
N HIS A 104 6.90 3.73 -5.71
CA HIS A 104 5.86 3.24 -6.60
C HIS A 104 5.50 4.29 -7.65
N HIS A 105 5.74 3.98 -8.92
CA HIS A 105 5.48 4.92 -10.02
C HIS A 105 5.03 4.20 -11.28
N ILE A 106 4.22 4.90 -12.08
CA ILE A 106 3.60 4.42 -13.31
C ILE A 106 4.03 5.31 -14.47
N ALA A 107 4.59 4.69 -15.52
CA ALA A 107 4.72 5.32 -16.82
C ALA A 107 3.42 5.09 -17.59
N ARG A 108 2.83 6.17 -18.13
CA ARG A 108 1.65 6.09 -19.00
C ARG A 108 1.91 6.79 -20.33
N GLY A 109 1.57 6.12 -21.42
CA GLY A 109 1.71 6.67 -22.77
C GLY A 109 0.83 7.90 -22.98
N VAL A 110 1.25 8.80 -23.88
CA VAL A 110 0.42 9.92 -24.31
C VAL A 110 -0.58 9.53 -25.41
N ASN A 111 -0.29 8.45 -26.13
CA ASN A 111 -1.15 7.84 -27.14
C ASN A 111 -0.88 6.32 -27.23
N ALA A 112 -1.67 5.60 -28.04
CA ALA A 112 -1.55 4.15 -28.18
C ALA A 112 -0.22 3.66 -28.81
N ASP A 113 0.53 4.55 -29.45
CA ASP A 113 1.82 4.27 -30.11
C ASP A 113 3.02 4.73 -29.30
N ASP A 114 2.82 5.26 -28.09
CA ASP A 114 3.92 5.64 -27.22
C ASP A 114 4.71 4.39 -26.80
N ARG A 115 6.01 4.40 -27.07
CA ARG A 115 6.93 3.29 -26.81
C ARG A 115 8.13 3.72 -25.96
N ARG A 116 8.07 4.92 -25.38
CA ARG A 116 9.16 5.49 -24.60
C ARG A 116 9.44 4.66 -23.35
N THR A 117 10.69 4.71 -22.92
CA THR A 117 11.12 4.11 -21.66
C THR A 117 11.32 5.20 -20.62
N LEU A 118 10.45 5.25 -19.60
CA LEU A 118 10.73 6.03 -18.40
C LEU A 118 11.80 5.30 -17.57
N PHE A 119 12.68 6.02 -16.91
CA PHE A 119 13.61 5.47 -15.92
C PHE A 119 13.33 6.07 -14.55
N MET A 120 13.47 5.23 -13.52
CA MET A 120 13.57 5.64 -12.12
C MET A 120 14.99 5.41 -11.63
N GLY A 121 15.70 6.51 -11.37
CA GLY A 121 17.01 6.52 -10.75
C GLY A 121 16.92 6.77 -9.24
N VAL A 122 17.72 6.08 -8.44
CA VAL A 122 17.95 6.45 -7.03
C VAL A 122 19.42 6.70 -6.83
N VAL A 123 19.75 7.90 -6.37
CA VAL A 123 21.12 8.30 -6.04
C VAL A 123 21.26 8.51 -4.53
N VAL A 124 22.45 8.22 -4.03
CA VAL A 124 22.85 8.37 -2.62
C VAL A 124 24.06 9.27 -2.53
N TYR A 125 24.12 10.11 -1.49
CA TYR A 125 25.19 11.08 -1.27
C TYR A 125 25.71 11.01 0.16
N ASN A 126 27.03 10.91 0.30
CA ASN A 126 27.73 11.02 1.57
C ASN A 126 28.12 12.49 1.80
N PRO A 127 27.48 13.21 2.74
CA PRO A 127 27.82 14.59 3.06
C PRO A 127 29.02 14.71 4.01
N GLY A 128 29.53 13.60 4.54
CA GLY A 128 30.61 13.57 5.51
C GLY A 128 32.01 13.66 4.88
N ASP A 129 33.00 13.64 5.76
CA ASP A 129 34.44 13.65 5.51
C ASP A 129 35.07 12.25 5.54
N GLU A 130 34.34 11.23 6.01
CA GLU A 130 34.76 9.83 6.05
C GLU A 130 33.91 8.94 5.11
N PRO A 131 34.48 7.86 4.54
CA PRO A 131 33.70 6.90 3.75
C PRO A 131 32.59 6.25 4.58
N ILE A 132 31.43 6.01 3.97
CA ILE A 132 30.32 5.30 4.60
C ILE A 132 29.96 4.02 3.83
N ASP A 133 29.47 3.01 4.53
CA ASP A 133 28.90 1.80 3.93
C ASP A 133 27.38 1.86 3.98
N ILE A 134 26.74 1.64 2.83
CA ILE A 134 25.31 1.37 2.73
C ILE A 134 25.14 -0.15 2.56
N THR A 135 24.53 -0.81 3.53
CA THR A 135 24.20 -2.24 3.47
C THR A 135 22.75 -2.43 3.01
N ILE A 136 22.53 -3.30 2.04
CA ILE A 136 21.21 -3.68 1.53
C ILE A 136 20.83 -5.03 2.13
N HIS A 137 19.99 -5.01 3.17
CA HIS A 137 19.53 -6.22 3.85
C HIS A 137 18.53 -7.03 3.01
N GLN A 138 17.72 -6.33 2.22
CA GLN A 138 16.74 -6.91 1.31
C GLN A 138 16.36 -5.88 0.25
N GLY A 139 16.24 -6.27 -1.01
CA GLY A 139 15.85 -5.41 -2.11
C GLY A 139 15.04 -6.16 -3.16
N VAL A 140 13.84 -5.67 -3.46
CA VAL A 140 12.99 -6.22 -4.53
C VAL A 140 12.34 -5.10 -5.33
N SER A 141 12.28 -5.28 -6.65
CA SER A 141 11.63 -4.37 -7.57
C SER A 141 10.97 -5.15 -8.71
N TYR A 142 9.71 -4.81 -9.02
CA TYR A 142 8.93 -5.50 -10.05
C TYR A 142 8.15 -4.53 -10.92
N LEU A 143 8.10 -4.84 -12.22
CA LEU A 143 7.23 -4.18 -13.18
C LEU A 143 5.85 -4.84 -13.26
N SER A 144 4.83 -4.11 -13.69
CA SER A 144 3.53 -4.68 -14.06
C SER A 144 3.65 -5.70 -15.20
N GLN A 145 4.67 -5.58 -16.06
CA GLN A 145 4.98 -6.58 -17.09
C GLN A 145 5.55 -7.89 -16.51
N GLU A 146 6.26 -7.84 -15.39
CA GLU A 146 6.80 -9.02 -14.69
C GLU A 146 5.79 -9.60 -13.69
N ALA A 147 4.87 -8.77 -13.20
CA ALA A 147 3.84 -9.09 -12.23
C ALA A 147 2.49 -8.51 -12.70
N PRO A 148 1.84 -9.15 -13.69
CA PRO A 148 0.61 -8.64 -14.27
C PRO A 148 -0.54 -8.64 -13.27
N PHE A 149 -1.49 -7.73 -13.48
CA PHE A 149 -2.77 -7.77 -12.80
C PHE A 149 -3.63 -8.89 -13.38
N ILE A 150 -3.68 -10.01 -12.66
CA ILE A 150 -4.47 -11.19 -13.04
C ILE A 150 -5.69 -11.32 -12.12
N ASN A 151 -6.76 -11.91 -12.65
CA ASN A 151 -7.92 -12.26 -11.83
C ASN A 151 -7.56 -13.46 -10.96
N LEU A 152 -7.63 -13.28 -9.64
CA LEU A 152 -7.44 -14.33 -8.65
C LEU A 152 -8.73 -14.48 -7.83
N PRO A 153 -8.97 -15.67 -7.24
CA PRO A 153 -9.97 -15.82 -6.19
C PRO A 153 -9.70 -14.88 -5.02
N ASP A 154 -10.73 -14.64 -4.22
CA ASP A 154 -10.67 -13.69 -3.11
C ASP A 154 -9.63 -14.08 -2.06
N ALA A 155 -9.38 -15.38 -1.88
CA ALA A 155 -8.28 -15.93 -1.11
C ALA A 155 -7.62 -17.11 -1.84
N ARG A 156 -6.28 -17.16 -1.82
CA ARG A 156 -5.51 -18.28 -2.38
C ARG A 156 -4.26 -18.55 -1.56
N LEU A 157 -4.13 -19.79 -1.08
CA LEU A 157 -2.92 -20.27 -0.41
C LEU A 157 -1.73 -20.30 -1.41
N SER A 158 -0.56 -19.87 -0.95
CA SER A 158 0.69 -19.89 -1.70
C SER A 158 1.84 -20.39 -0.81
N SER A 159 2.37 -21.57 -1.06
CA SER A 159 3.50 -22.09 -0.28
C SER A 159 4.84 -21.47 -0.69
N ASN A 160 4.99 -21.13 -1.97
CA ASN A 160 6.27 -20.71 -2.58
C ASN A 160 6.33 -19.21 -2.94
N GLY A 161 5.27 -18.42 -2.73
CA GLY A 161 5.23 -17.00 -3.10
C GLY A 161 4.91 -16.73 -4.58
N SER A 162 4.52 -17.75 -5.36
CA SER A 162 4.21 -17.58 -6.80
C SER A 162 2.80 -17.04 -7.08
N VAL A 163 2.04 -16.67 -6.05
CA VAL A 163 0.69 -16.11 -6.20
C VAL A 163 0.75 -14.62 -5.88
N TYR A 164 0.54 -13.81 -6.91
CA TYR A 164 0.49 -12.35 -6.84
C TYR A 164 -0.37 -11.81 -7.97
N ALA A 165 -0.84 -10.59 -7.83
CA ALA A 165 -1.49 -9.84 -8.91
C ALA A 165 -1.03 -8.37 -8.85
N GLY A 166 -0.30 -7.92 -9.87
CA GLY A 166 0.33 -6.60 -9.86
C GLY A 166 1.70 -6.53 -9.17
N PRO A 167 2.50 -5.50 -9.47
CA PRO A 167 3.85 -5.35 -8.94
C PRO A 167 3.86 -5.06 -7.43
N GLY A 168 2.84 -4.35 -6.92
CA GLY A 168 2.70 -4.03 -5.51
C GLY A 168 2.60 -5.26 -4.64
N SER A 169 1.63 -6.15 -4.94
CA SER A 169 1.42 -7.38 -4.19
C SER A 169 2.60 -8.34 -4.29
N ARG A 170 3.25 -8.45 -5.46
CA ARG A 170 4.46 -9.27 -5.63
C ARG A 170 5.61 -8.75 -4.77
N THR A 171 5.85 -7.44 -4.81
CA THR A 171 6.88 -6.78 -4.00
C THR A 171 6.66 -7.06 -2.51
N THR A 172 5.47 -6.80 -1.99
CA THR A 172 5.19 -7.04 -0.56
C THR A 172 5.20 -8.51 -0.17
N THR A 173 4.81 -9.42 -1.08
CA THR A 173 4.90 -10.87 -0.86
C THR A 173 6.35 -11.31 -0.69
N ASP A 174 7.25 -10.85 -1.56
CA ASP A 174 8.66 -11.21 -1.48
C ASP A 174 9.34 -10.54 -0.29
N MET A 175 8.98 -9.29 0.02
CA MET A 175 9.43 -8.61 1.24
C MET A 175 9.04 -9.43 2.49
N LEU A 176 7.78 -9.83 2.61
CA LEU A 176 7.25 -10.63 3.72
C LEU A 176 7.94 -12.00 3.86
N ARG A 177 8.35 -12.59 2.73
CA ARG A 177 9.03 -13.90 2.67
C ARG A 177 10.54 -13.82 2.91
N GLY A 178 11.12 -12.62 3.01
CA GLY A 178 12.57 -12.45 3.10
C GLY A 178 13.31 -12.74 1.79
N ALA A 179 12.62 -12.70 0.64
CA ALA A 179 13.25 -12.89 -0.66
C ALA A 179 14.03 -11.63 -1.08
N ASN A 180 15.17 -11.84 -1.74
CA ASN A 180 16.04 -10.77 -2.24
C ASN A 180 16.35 -11.02 -3.72
N GLN A 181 16.48 -9.96 -4.52
CA GLN A 181 16.93 -10.10 -5.90
C GLN A 181 18.45 -9.99 -5.99
N SER A 182 19.10 -11.02 -6.53
CA SER A 182 20.57 -11.18 -6.50
C SER A 182 21.38 -10.18 -7.33
N HIS A 183 20.73 -9.31 -8.10
CA HIS A 183 21.41 -8.26 -8.86
C HIS A 183 21.69 -7.01 -8.02
N TRP A 184 21.05 -6.87 -6.84
CA TRP A 184 21.40 -5.83 -5.89
C TRP A 184 22.71 -6.20 -5.18
N PRO A 185 23.66 -5.27 -5.06
CA PRO A 185 24.83 -5.51 -4.23
C PRO A 185 24.40 -5.65 -2.76
N GLU A 186 25.15 -6.42 -1.96
CA GLU A 186 24.88 -6.51 -0.51
C GLU A 186 25.36 -5.24 0.22
N ARG A 187 26.38 -4.58 -0.33
CA ARG A 187 27.01 -3.38 0.23
C ARG A 187 27.52 -2.45 -0.86
N ILE A 188 27.42 -1.15 -0.62
CA ILE A 188 28.04 -0.08 -1.41
C ILE A 188 28.85 0.80 -0.46
N THR A 189 30.14 1.02 -0.77
CA THR A 189 30.99 1.99 -0.04
C THR A 189 30.98 3.32 -0.78
N LEU A 190 30.62 4.38 -0.08
CA LEU A 190 30.40 5.72 -0.62
C LEU A 190 31.46 6.69 -0.06
N PRO A 191 32.43 7.15 -0.89
CA PRO A 191 33.48 8.05 -0.42
C PRO A 191 32.93 9.42 0.05
N PRO A 192 33.71 10.16 0.86
CA PRO A 192 33.35 11.50 1.32
C PRO A 192 32.98 12.44 0.16
N GLY A 193 31.86 13.16 0.28
CA GLY A 193 31.41 14.12 -0.74
C GLY A 193 30.99 13.51 -2.09
N HIS A 194 30.92 12.17 -2.21
CA HIS A 194 30.57 11.51 -3.46
C HIS A 194 29.10 11.14 -3.55
N VAL A 195 28.60 11.14 -4.79
CA VAL A 195 27.27 10.65 -5.16
C VAL A 195 27.43 9.35 -5.94
N GLN A 196 26.61 8.35 -5.65
CA GLN A 196 26.56 7.10 -6.40
C GLN A 196 25.13 6.70 -6.72
N LEU A 197 24.98 5.90 -7.76
CA LEU A 197 23.72 5.30 -8.18
C LEU A 197 23.44 4.03 -7.37
N LEU A 198 22.35 4.04 -6.60
CA LEU A 198 21.81 2.86 -5.90
C LEU A 198 20.89 2.04 -6.82
N MET A 199 20.10 2.72 -7.65
CA MET A 199 19.14 2.08 -8.58
C MET A 199 19.08 2.85 -9.90
N ASN A 200 18.96 2.13 -11.02
CA ASN A 200 18.75 2.71 -12.34
C ASN A 200 17.81 1.84 -13.18
N THR A 201 16.51 1.94 -12.94
CA THR A 201 15.56 0.92 -13.39
C THR A 201 14.58 1.46 -14.43
N PRO A 202 14.34 0.74 -15.55
CA PRO A 202 13.38 1.17 -16.56
C PRO A 202 11.93 0.86 -16.16
N ILE A 203 11.00 1.66 -16.65
CA ILE A 203 9.55 1.49 -16.63
C ILE A 203 9.07 1.63 -18.09
N PRO A 204 9.28 0.60 -18.93
CA PRO A 204 9.09 0.72 -20.36
C PRO A 204 7.62 0.61 -20.77
N LEU A 205 7.19 1.41 -21.76
CA LEU A 205 5.88 1.28 -22.41
C LEU A 205 5.84 0.21 -23.51
N ARG A 206 6.88 -0.64 -23.56
CA ARG A 206 7.08 -1.73 -24.51
C ARG A 206 7.88 -2.85 -23.86
N SER A 207 7.96 -4.00 -24.52
CA SER A 207 8.97 -5.00 -24.18
C SER A 207 10.36 -4.53 -24.59
N LEU A 208 11.34 -4.70 -23.71
CA LEU A 208 12.75 -4.42 -23.99
C LEU A 208 13.51 -5.71 -24.27
N THR A 209 14.51 -5.64 -25.15
CA THR A 209 15.44 -6.75 -25.43
C THR A 209 16.67 -6.74 -24.53
N VAL A 210 16.72 -5.80 -23.59
CA VAL A 210 17.80 -5.63 -22.61
C VAL A 210 17.26 -5.90 -21.20
N PRO A 211 18.12 -6.22 -20.21
CA PRO A 211 17.69 -6.43 -18.83
C PRO A 211 16.87 -5.26 -18.28
N ILE A 212 15.72 -5.58 -17.70
CA ILE A 212 14.79 -4.61 -17.11
C ILE A 212 14.93 -4.47 -15.59
N ASN A 213 15.79 -5.26 -14.95
CA ASN A 213 16.06 -5.17 -13.51
C ASN A 213 17.04 -4.03 -13.13
N GLY A 214 17.47 -3.21 -14.10
CA GLY A 214 18.43 -2.12 -13.87
C GLY A 214 19.90 -2.54 -13.88
N SER A 215 20.21 -3.81 -14.20
CA SER A 215 21.59 -4.28 -14.39
C SER A 215 22.20 -3.90 -15.74
N TYR A 216 21.41 -3.38 -16.68
CA TYR A 216 21.92 -2.98 -17.98
C TYR A 216 22.83 -1.74 -17.85
N PRO A 217 24.02 -1.72 -18.48
CA PRO A 217 25.01 -0.67 -18.23
C PRO A 217 24.50 0.75 -18.50
N GLN A 218 24.95 1.69 -17.66
CA GLN A 218 24.74 3.13 -17.87
C GLN A 218 25.28 3.55 -19.23
N GLY A 219 24.54 4.38 -19.96
CA GLY A 219 24.89 4.76 -21.34
C GLY A 219 24.71 3.64 -22.37
N GLY A 220 24.29 2.44 -21.96
CA GLY A 220 23.99 1.33 -22.84
C GLY A 220 22.85 1.68 -23.83
N VAL A 221 22.93 1.08 -25.02
CA VAL A 221 21.97 1.32 -26.10
C VAL A 221 20.78 0.38 -25.96
N ILE A 222 19.59 0.95 -25.88
CA ILE A 222 18.33 0.21 -25.93
C ILE A 222 17.82 0.28 -27.37
N PRO A 223 17.80 -0.83 -28.11
CA PRO A 223 17.37 -0.82 -29.51
C PRO A 223 15.96 -0.25 -29.66
N LYS A 224 15.73 0.53 -30.72
CA LYS A 224 14.41 1.01 -31.08
C LYS A 224 13.45 -0.16 -31.33
N PRO A 225 12.13 0.03 -31.14
CA PRO A 225 11.17 -1.02 -31.44
C PRO A 225 11.31 -1.47 -32.91
N PRO A 226 11.23 -2.78 -33.20
CA PRO A 226 11.20 -3.22 -34.59
C PRO A 226 9.97 -2.62 -35.29
N ILE A 227 10.16 -2.16 -36.52
CA ILE A 227 9.04 -1.74 -37.38
C ILE A 227 8.23 -3.00 -37.68
N ARG A 228 6.95 -3.02 -37.30
CA ARG A 228 6.07 -4.13 -37.67
C ARG A 228 5.82 -4.06 -39.18
N PRO A 229 6.13 -5.11 -39.96
CA PRO A 229 5.73 -5.17 -41.35
C PRO A 229 4.21 -5.06 -41.44
N VAL A 230 3.71 -4.15 -42.26
CA VAL A 230 2.29 -4.06 -42.59
C VAL A 230 2.03 -5.04 -43.73
N THR A 231 1.03 -5.91 -43.60
CA THR A 231 0.62 -6.76 -44.73
C THR A 231 0.00 -5.88 -45.81
N LEU A 232 0.15 -6.24 -47.09
CA LEU A 232 -0.53 -5.53 -48.19
C LEU A 232 -2.04 -5.44 -47.92
N THR A 233 -2.63 -6.51 -47.36
CA THR A 233 -4.03 -6.54 -46.93
C THR A 233 -4.40 -5.49 -45.88
N ALA A 234 -3.51 -5.23 -44.91
CA ALA A 234 -3.73 -4.20 -43.89
C ALA A 234 -3.52 -2.78 -44.42
N ALA A 235 -2.64 -2.62 -45.41
CA ALA A 235 -2.47 -1.36 -46.14
C ALA A 235 -3.67 -1.08 -47.07
N ASP A 236 -4.13 -2.10 -47.81
CA ASP A 236 -5.28 -2.04 -48.72
C ASP A 236 -6.57 -1.75 -47.96
N ALA A 237 -6.78 -2.34 -46.77
CA ALA A 237 -7.93 -2.04 -45.92
C ALA A 237 -7.93 -0.61 -45.34
N GLN A 238 -6.78 0.06 -45.29
CA GLN A 238 -6.67 1.48 -44.91
C GLN A 238 -6.86 2.43 -46.10
N ILE A 239 -6.51 1.99 -47.31
CA ILE A 239 -6.60 2.79 -48.54
C ILE A 239 -8.00 2.68 -49.17
N ASN A 240 -8.60 1.48 -49.13
CA ASN A 240 -9.93 1.18 -49.66
C ASN A 240 -10.86 0.74 -48.52
N PRO A 241 -11.45 1.67 -47.76
CA PRO A 241 -12.60 1.33 -46.94
C PRO A 241 -13.71 0.81 -47.88
N GLU A 242 -14.17 -0.42 -47.67
CA GLU A 242 -15.10 -1.16 -48.52
C GLU A 242 -16.17 -0.29 -49.20
N THR A 243 -16.07 -0.07 -50.52
CA THR A 243 -17.25 0.14 -51.37
C THR A 243 -17.78 -1.23 -51.74
N GLY A 244 -18.75 -1.73 -50.97
CA GLY A 244 -19.43 -2.98 -51.30
C GLY A 244 -20.17 -2.88 -52.64
N GLU A 245 -20.01 -3.89 -53.50
CA GLU A 245 -20.64 -4.02 -54.82
C GLU A 245 -22.16 -4.29 -54.79
N ASN A 246 -22.84 -4.01 -53.67
CA ASN A 246 -24.28 -4.20 -53.54
C ASN A 246 -24.90 -3.21 -52.54
N GLY A 247 -24.68 -1.91 -52.72
CA GLY A 247 -25.55 -0.81 -52.24
C GLY A 247 -25.99 -0.79 -50.77
N THR A 248 -25.42 -1.64 -49.91
CA THR A 248 -25.77 -1.79 -48.50
C THR A 248 -24.47 -1.65 -47.73
N VAL A 249 -24.28 -0.45 -47.19
CA VAL A 249 -23.16 -0.14 -46.30
C VAL A 249 -23.36 -0.97 -45.04
N ALA A 250 -22.61 -2.06 -44.88
CA ALA A 250 -22.45 -2.69 -43.58
C ALA A 250 -21.90 -1.59 -42.64
N PRO A 251 -22.51 -1.35 -41.47
CA PRO A 251 -22.02 -0.32 -40.57
C PRO A 251 -20.57 -0.66 -40.21
N LEU A 252 -19.65 0.25 -40.53
CA LEU A 252 -18.26 0.20 -40.09
C LEU A 252 -18.27 -0.16 -38.59
N ARG A 253 -17.83 -1.36 -38.24
CA ARG A 253 -17.65 -1.71 -36.83
C ARG A 253 -16.69 -0.67 -36.27
N PRO A 254 -17.05 0.06 -35.20
CA PRO A 254 -16.13 1.03 -34.60
C PRO A 254 -14.86 0.27 -34.23
N ILE A 255 -13.72 0.63 -34.83
CA ILE A 255 -12.43 0.09 -34.40
C ILE A 255 -12.26 0.58 -32.96
N ALA A 256 -12.35 -0.34 -32.00
CA ALA A 256 -12.16 0.00 -30.59
C ALA A 256 -10.82 0.75 -30.46
N PRO A 257 -10.79 1.92 -29.78
CA PRO A 257 -9.56 2.68 -29.65
C PRO A 257 -8.49 1.82 -28.99
N ARG A 258 -7.31 1.76 -29.61
CA ARG A 258 -6.19 0.98 -29.05
C ARG A 258 -5.87 1.49 -27.65
N PRO A 259 -5.67 0.60 -26.66
CA PRO A 259 -5.42 1.02 -25.29
C PRO A 259 -4.10 1.80 -25.20
N ILE A 260 -4.08 2.84 -24.37
CA ILE A 260 -2.87 3.58 -24.06
C ILE A 260 -1.95 2.66 -23.22
N PRO A 261 -0.69 2.44 -23.64
CA PRO A 261 0.24 1.61 -22.89
C PRO A 261 0.52 2.21 -21.52
N SER A 262 0.63 1.34 -20.52
CA SER A 262 0.93 1.71 -19.13
C SER A 262 1.79 0.61 -18.51
N ASN A 263 2.72 1.01 -17.64
CA ASN A 263 3.53 0.07 -16.87
C ASN A 263 3.89 0.71 -15.53
N GLY A 264 3.70 -0.03 -14.44
CA GLY A 264 4.06 0.40 -13.09
C GLY A 264 5.30 -0.33 -12.59
N ARG A 265 6.09 0.34 -11.74
CA ARG A 265 7.17 -0.30 -10.97
C ARG A 265 6.94 -0.05 -9.49
N THR A 266 7.06 -1.11 -8.70
CA THR A 266 7.16 -1.01 -7.24
C THR A 266 8.56 -1.47 -6.83
N SER A 267 9.23 -0.70 -5.97
CA SER A 267 10.52 -1.05 -5.39
C SER A 267 10.46 -0.92 -3.87
N MET A 268 11.04 -1.88 -3.15
CA MET A 268 11.25 -1.83 -1.71
C MET A 268 12.66 -2.27 -1.37
N MET A 269 13.31 -1.56 -0.45
CA MET A 269 14.61 -1.94 0.11
C MET A 269 14.68 -1.70 1.60
N TYR A 270 15.30 -2.64 2.30
CA TYR A 270 15.73 -2.55 3.69
C TYR A 270 17.21 -2.22 3.73
N LEU A 271 17.56 -1.03 4.21
CA LEU A 271 18.91 -0.45 4.13
C LEU A 271 19.45 -0.09 5.52
N SER A 272 20.78 -0.08 5.66
CA SER A 272 21.44 0.64 6.76
C SER A 272 22.65 1.41 6.24
N SER A 273 22.96 2.53 6.88
CA SER A 273 24.14 3.34 6.58
C SER A 273 25.02 3.44 7.82
N SER A 274 26.35 3.31 7.65
CA SER A 274 27.33 3.48 8.73
C SER A 274 27.56 4.95 9.11
N GLY A 275 27.02 5.90 8.35
CA GLY A 275 27.06 7.33 8.63
C GLY A 275 25.92 8.10 7.94
N PRO A 276 25.89 9.43 8.04
CA PRO A 276 24.88 10.26 7.39
C PRO A 276 24.84 10.05 5.88
N VAL A 277 23.65 9.89 5.29
CA VAL A 277 23.47 9.73 3.85
C VAL A 277 22.20 10.44 3.38
N HIS A 278 22.28 11.15 2.26
CA HIS A 278 21.11 11.70 1.58
C HIS A 278 20.69 10.79 0.42
N VAL A 279 19.40 10.74 0.12
CA VAL A 279 18.82 9.88 -0.92
C VAL A 279 17.93 10.73 -1.83
N ALA A 280 17.95 10.47 -3.13
CA ALA A 280 16.99 11.05 -4.06
C ALA A 280 16.51 10.02 -5.08
N SER A 281 15.19 9.96 -5.28
CA SER A 281 14.55 9.27 -6.39
C SER A 281 14.19 10.28 -7.48
N LEU A 282 14.54 9.94 -8.71
CA LEU A 282 14.47 10.81 -9.88
C LEU A 282 13.79 10.07 -11.02
N ALA A 283 13.06 10.81 -11.86
CA ALA A 283 12.41 10.28 -13.04
C ALA A 283 12.91 10.98 -14.30
N ARG A 284 13.17 10.20 -15.34
CA ARG A 284 13.58 10.72 -16.65
C ARG A 284 13.26 9.72 -17.75
N TYR A 285 12.69 10.18 -18.86
CA TYR A 285 12.62 9.38 -20.08
C TYR A 285 14.01 9.19 -20.69
N ALA A 286 14.25 7.99 -21.24
CA ALA A 286 15.47 7.69 -21.96
C ALA A 286 15.70 8.67 -23.12
N ASP A 287 16.94 9.11 -23.30
CA ASP A 287 17.28 9.96 -24.45
C ASP A 287 17.18 9.16 -25.73
N VAL A 288 16.56 9.74 -26.76
CA VAL A 288 16.51 9.17 -28.10
C VAL A 288 17.72 9.65 -28.89
N MET A 289 18.54 8.69 -29.33
CA MET A 289 19.72 8.94 -30.16
C MET A 289 19.31 9.21 -31.62
N PRO A 290 20.18 9.82 -32.46
CA PRO A 290 19.85 10.13 -33.86
C PRO A 290 19.39 8.93 -34.71
N ASN A 291 19.82 7.72 -34.37
CA ASN A 291 19.41 6.47 -35.05
C ASN A 291 18.04 5.93 -34.59
N GLY A 292 17.38 6.61 -33.64
CA GLY A 292 16.09 6.27 -33.05
C GLY A 292 16.17 5.29 -31.88
N ASN A 293 17.35 4.80 -31.51
CA ASN A 293 17.53 3.98 -30.32
C ASN A 293 17.45 4.84 -29.05
N GLU A 294 17.09 4.24 -27.93
CA GLU A 294 17.12 4.89 -26.62
C GLU A 294 18.47 4.63 -25.93
N ARG A 295 18.86 5.50 -24.99
CA ARG A 295 20.07 5.32 -24.15
C ARG A 295 19.69 5.23 -22.68
N VAL A 296 20.30 4.28 -21.96
CA VAL A 296 20.17 4.20 -20.49
C VAL A 296 20.77 5.45 -19.84
N PRO A 297 20.04 6.15 -18.94
CA PRO A 297 20.57 7.30 -18.22
C PRO A 297 21.84 6.96 -17.43
N THR A 298 22.83 7.85 -17.51
CA THR A 298 24.07 7.80 -16.75
C THR A 298 23.94 8.57 -15.43
N LEU A 299 24.89 8.36 -14.52
CA LEU A 299 24.98 9.16 -13.29
C LEU A 299 25.01 10.66 -13.59
N GLN A 300 25.71 11.10 -14.65
CA GLN A 300 25.74 12.50 -15.04
C GLN A 300 24.35 13.04 -15.42
N ASP A 301 23.56 12.26 -16.15
CA ASP A 301 22.18 12.64 -16.50
C ASP A 301 21.32 12.76 -15.24
N TRP A 302 21.50 11.87 -14.27
CA TRP A 302 20.81 11.94 -12.98
C TRP A 302 21.22 13.14 -12.14
N LEU A 303 22.51 13.46 -12.09
CA LEU A 303 23.01 14.66 -11.42
C LEU A 303 22.48 15.93 -12.06
N GLN A 304 22.29 15.95 -13.38
CA GLN A 304 21.63 17.07 -14.05
C GLN A 304 20.18 17.22 -13.60
N VAL A 305 19.40 16.13 -13.57
CA VAL A 305 18.01 16.16 -13.07
C VAL A 305 17.98 16.61 -11.60
N LEU A 306 18.90 16.11 -10.77
CA LEU A 306 18.98 16.46 -9.36
C LEU A 306 19.30 17.95 -9.14
N LYS A 307 20.29 18.50 -9.86
CA LYS A 307 20.74 19.89 -9.63
C LYS A 307 19.92 20.94 -10.36
N GLN A 308 19.42 20.63 -11.56
CA GLN A 308 18.77 21.59 -12.46
C GLN A 308 17.27 21.34 -12.61
N GLY A 309 16.78 20.15 -12.26
CA GLY A 309 15.39 19.77 -12.41
C GLY A 309 14.49 20.39 -11.35
N ASN A 310 13.20 20.39 -11.65
CA ASN A 310 12.12 20.64 -10.69
C ASN A 310 11.45 19.30 -10.33
N LEU A 311 10.41 19.33 -9.50
CA LEU A 311 9.58 18.15 -9.19
C LEU A 311 9.02 17.51 -10.47
N ALA A 312 9.05 16.19 -10.53
CA ALA A 312 8.42 15.44 -11.61
C ALA A 312 6.90 15.65 -11.58
N GLY A 313 6.29 15.65 -12.76
CA GLY A 313 4.88 15.99 -12.96
C GLY A 313 4.09 14.99 -13.81
N PRO A 314 2.76 15.18 -13.91
CA PRO A 314 1.99 16.24 -13.22
C PRO A 314 1.84 15.95 -11.71
N ARG A 315 1.74 16.99 -10.87
CA ARG A 315 1.50 16.84 -9.42
C ARG A 315 0.06 16.43 -9.12
N ASP A 316 -0.14 15.74 -8.00
CA ASP A 316 -1.47 15.30 -7.53
C ASP A 316 -2.30 16.46 -6.96
N ILE A 317 -3.56 16.17 -6.63
CA ILE A 317 -4.42 17.09 -5.88
C ILE A 317 -3.80 17.32 -4.49
N PRO A 318 -3.59 18.58 -4.06
CA PRO A 318 -3.05 18.88 -2.73
C PRO A 318 -3.87 18.25 -1.60
N PRO A 319 -3.22 17.74 -0.55
CA PRO A 319 -3.90 17.10 0.58
C PRO A 319 -4.64 18.11 1.45
N SER A 320 -5.66 17.62 2.15
CA SER A 320 -6.33 18.31 3.24
C SER A 320 -5.51 18.17 4.52
N ASP A 321 -5.22 19.28 5.20
CA ASP A 321 -4.55 19.27 6.50
C ASP A 321 -5.48 18.68 7.58
N PRO A 322 -5.13 17.56 8.21
CA PRO A 322 -5.99 16.92 9.22
C PRO A 322 -6.24 17.81 10.44
N SER A 323 -5.35 18.76 10.76
CA SER A 323 -5.46 19.63 11.93
C SER A 323 -6.42 20.80 11.72
N THR A 324 -6.49 21.34 10.51
CA THR A 324 -7.28 22.55 10.18
C THR A 324 -8.51 22.27 9.34
N TYR A 325 -8.57 21.15 8.61
CA TYR A 325 -9.69 20.83 7.74
C TYR A 325 -10.96 20.48 8.53
N ARG A 326 -12.11 21.03 8.12
CA ARG A 326 -13.40 20.85 8.80
C ARG A 326 -14.48 20.27 7.88
N PHE A 327 -14.76 20.89 6.74
CA PHE A 327 -15.91 20.57 5.89
C PHE A 327 -15.52 20.15 4.47
N GLY A 328 -16.31 19.26 3.85
CA GLY A 328 -16.16 18.83 2.46
C GLY A 328 -15.43 17.49 2.28
N ARG A 329 -15.04 17.21 1.03
CA ARG A 329 -14.24 16.02 0.67
C ARG A 329 -12.80 16.14 1.18
N PHE A 330 -12.43 15.26 2.10
CA PHE A 330 -11.06 15.13 2.59
C PHE A 330 -10.16 14.46 1.53
N TYR A 331 -9.02 15.09 1.22
CA TYR A 331 -8.01 14.54 0.32
C TYR A 331 -6.79 14.09 1.13
N TYR A 332 -6.52 12.79 1.17
CA TYR A 332 -5.34 12.26 1.87
C TYR A 332 -4.02 12.67 1.19
N GLY A 333 -4.03 12.80 -0.15
CA GLY A 333 -2.85 13.06 -0.97
C GLY A 333 -1.96 11.83 -1.15
N ARG A 334 -1.05 11.91 -2.13
CA ARG A 334 0.03 10.93 -2.29
C ARG A 334 1.20 11.25 -1.36
N VAL A 335 1.96 10.23 -0.99
CA VAL A 335 3.08 10.36 -0.05
C VAL A 335 4.37 10.59 -0.83
N ALA A 336 5.01 11.74 -0.61
CA ALA A 336 6.42 11.93 -0.95
C ALA A 336 7.16 12.64 0.20
N GLY A 337 8.06 11.92 0.85
CA GLY A 337 8.78 12.42 2.01
C GLY A 337 9.45 11.30 2.82
N VAL A 338 9.85 11.65 4.04
CA VAL A 338 10.38 10.72 5.03
C VAL A 338 9.33 10.54 6.13
N ALA A 339 8.84 9.30 6.26
CA ALA A 339 7.97 8.90 7.35
C ALA A 339 8.77 8.25 8.47
N LYS A 340 8.22 8.17 9.69
CA LYS A 340 8.74 7.35 10.79
C LYS A 340 7.85 6.16 11.04
N GLY A 341 8.41 4.95 10.96
CA GLY A 341 7.68 3.70 11.15
C GLY A 341 7.77 2.80 9.92
N ALA A 342 8.66 1.82 9.98
CA ALA A 342 8.79 0.74 9.01
C ALA A 342 8.04 -0.54 9.45
N SER A 343 7.81 -0.71 10.76
CA SER A 343 7.11 -1.89 11.28
C SER A 343 6.19 -1.54 12.45
N TRP A 344 5.02 -2.17 12.45
CA TRP A 344 4.11 -2.22 13.59
C TRP A 344 4.24 -3.58 14.28
N LYS A 345 4.61 -3.60 15.56
CA LYS A 345 4.73 -4.84 16.34
C LYS A 345 3.76 -4.82 17.50
N ALA A 346 3.03 -5.92 17.70
CA ALA A 346 2.05 -6.03 18.76
C ALA A 346 1.91 -7.47 19.26
N THR A 347 1.72 -7.62 20.57
CA THR A 347 1.12 -8.81 21.17
C THR A 347 -0.26 -8.42 21.63
N LEU A 348 -1.28 -9.08 21.10
CA LEU A 348 -2.68 -8.75 21.34
C LEU A 348 -3.10 -9.55 22.58
N THR A 349 -3.40 -8.87 23.69
CA THR A 349 -3.82 -9.47 24.97
C THR A 349 -5.11 -8.81 25.45
N ASP A 350 -5.77 -9.38 26.45
CA ASP A 350 -7.00 -8.81 27.02
C ASP A 350 -6.75 -7.46 27.70
N SER A 351 -5.57 -7.27 28.29
CA SER A 351 -5.10 -6.01 28.88
C SER A 351 -3.58 -5.95 28.91
N SER A 352 -3.01 -4.82 29.35
CA SER A 352 -1.55 -4.68 29.55
C SER A 352 -0.97 -5.65 30.59
N ASP A 353 -1.81 -6.19 31.46
CA ASP A 353 -1.39 -6.96 32.64
C ASP A 353 -1.55 -8.47 32.45
N THR A 354 -2.05 -8.90 31.29
CA THR A 354 -2.24 -10.31 30.94
C THR A 354 -1.35 -10.72 29.77
N ASP A 355 -1.00 -12.00 29.71
CA ASP A 355 -0.21 -12.61 28.62
C ASP A 355 -1.08 -13.42 27.64
N VAL A 356 -2.41 -13.32 27.77
CA VAL A 356 -3.39 -14.07 26.99
C VAL A 356 -4.40 -13.15 26.30
N LEU A 357 -4.94 -13.66 25.21
CA LEU A 357 -6.09 -13.11 24.50
C LEU A 357 -7.25 -14.10 24.60
N THR A 358 -8.22 -13.80 25.45
CA THR A 358 -9.39 -14.67 25.63
C THR A 358 -10.25 -14.68 24.38
N ILE A 359 -10.58 -15.88 23.88
CA ILE A 359 -11.46 -16.01 22.72
C ILE A 359 -12.89 -15.56 23.06
N PRO A 360 -13.61 -14.91 22.11
CA PRO A 360 -14.94 -14.38 22.39
C PRO A 360 -15.94 -15.50 22.71
N ALA A 361 -17.10 -15.16 23.26
CA ALA A 361 -18.18 -16.14 23.46
C ALA A 361 -18.65 -16.75 22.12
N PRO A 362 -19.21 -17.98 22.12
CA PRO A 362 -19.78 -18.57 20.92
C PRO A 362 -20.74 -17.61 20.21
N GLY A 363 -20.56 -17.42 18.90
CA GLY A 363 -21.35 -16.49 18.10
C GLY A 363 -20.88 -15.03 18.15
N ASN A 364 -19.99 -14.68 19.08
CA ASN A 364 -19.41 -13.34 19.19
C ASN A 364 -18.06 -13.22 18.46
N ALA A 365 -17.71 -11.98 18.14
CA ALA A 365 -16.46 -11.63 17.50
C ALA A 365 -15.86 -10.33 18.08
N PHE A 366 -14.56 -10.17 17.91
CA PHE A 366 -13.89 -8.87 18.00
C PHE A 366 -13.03 -8.63 16.75
N SER A 367 -12.73 -7.38 16.46
CA SER A 367 -11.88 -6.97 15.34
C SER A 367 -10.82 -5.99 15.78
N TYR A 368 -9.61 -6.10 15.22
CA TYR A 368 -8.57 -5.08 15.29
C TYR A 368 -8.44 -4.38 13.95
N VAL A 369 -8.38 -3.04 13.96
CA VAL A 369 -8.21 -2.24 12.75
C VAL A 369 -6.75 -2.28 12.30
N ILE A 370 -6.52 -2.42 10.99
CA ILE A 370 -5.20 -2.44 10.36
C ILE A 370 -5.09 -1.27 9.38
N SER A 371 -4.06 -0.45 9.55
CA SER A 371 -3.73 0.73 8.74
C SER A 371 -4.82 1.81 8.73
N SER A 372 -5.42 2.12 9.88
CA SER A 372 -6.39 3.23 10.00
C SER A 372 -5.79 4.60 9.60
N VAL A 373 -6.66 5.47 9.10
CA VAL A 373 -6.31 6.81 8.61
C VAL A 373 -7.22 7.86 9.25
N ASP A 374 -6.85 9.13 9.15
CA ASP A 374 -7.69 10.24 9.61
C ASP A 374 -9.10 10.13 9.03
N ARG A 375 -10.13 10.25 9.89
CA ARG A 375 -11.56 10.14 9.51
C ARG A 375 -12.00 8.76 8.97
N ASN A 376 -11.19 7.72 9.19
CA ASN A 376 -11.56 6.33 8.94
C ASN A 376 -10.78 5.41 9.90
N THR A 377 -11.25 5.37 11.14
CA THR A 377 -10.72 4.57 12.25
C THR A 377 -11.65 3.42 12.63
N PHE A 378 -12.78 3.28 11.93
CA PHE A 378 -13.89 2.38 12.27
C PHE A 378 -14.36 2.58 13.72
N GLY A 379 -14.47 3.85 14.13
CA GLY A 379 -14.95 4.26 15.46
C GLY A 379 -13.95 4.06 16.61
N THR A 380 -12.74 3.56 16.35
CA THR A 380 -11.73 3.35 17.41
C THR A 380 -11.00 4.62 17.83
N GLY A 381 -11.03 5.67 17.00
CA GLY A 381 -10.26 6.90 17.18
C GLY A 381 -8.74 6.76 16.99
N GLN A 382 -8.22 5.54 16.81
CA GLN A 382 -6.80 5.31 16.60
C GLN A 382 -6.41 5.61 15.16
N ILE A 383 -5.42 6.48 14.96
CA ILE A 383 -4.80 6.75 13.66
C ILE A 383 -3.47 6.00 13.60
N GLN A 384 -3.35 5.08 12.64
CA GLN A 384 -2.12 4.30 12.44
C GLN A 384 -1.19 4.89 11.37
N SER A 385 -1.66 5.88 10.59
CA SER A 385 -0.85 6.53 9.55
C SER A 385 0.44 7.12 10.13
N ALA A 386 1.58 6.67 9.60
CA ALA A 386 2.90 7.05 10.10
C ALA A 386 3.14 8.57 10.01
N PRO A 387 3.71 9.21 11.04
CA PRO A 387 4.03 10.64 11.00
C PRO A 387 5.13 10.93 9.99
N MET A 388 5.01 12.07 9.29
CA MET A 388 6.04 12.57 8.37
C MET A 388 7.02 13.48 9.11
N VAL A 389 8.32 13.23 8.98
CA VAL A 389 9.37 14.12 9.52
C VAL A 389 9.91 15.10 8.50
N ALA A 390 9.75 14.79 7.22
CA ALA A 390 9.99 15.70 6.12
C ALA A 390 9.04 15.33 4.97
N ARG A 391 8.43 16.31 4.31
CA ARG A 391 7.51 16.07 3.17
C ARG A 391 7.48 17.27 2.25
N TYR A 392 7.05 17.07 1.01
CA TYR A 392 6.69 18.21 0.17
C TYR A 392 5.34 18.81 0.59
N PRO A 393 5.17 20.14 0.52
CA PRO A 393 3.94 20.80 0.96
C PRO A 393 2.67 20.29 0.28
N ASP A 394 2.76 19.89 -1.00
CA ASP A 394 1.67 19.38 -1.83
C ASP A 394 1.40 17.87 -1.66
N THR A 395 2.04 17.22 -0.68
CA THR A 395 1.95 15.77 -0.44
C THR A 395 1.45 15.46 0.96
N ALA A 396 0.93 14.24 1.14
CA ALA A 396 0.22 13.77 2.33
C ALA A 396 0.86 14.21 3.67
N PHE A 397 0.01 14.61 4.62
CA PHE A 397 0.45 15.05 5.96
C PHE A 397 0.93 13.89 6.85
N ARG A 398 0.47 12.67 6.56
CA ARG A 398 0.93 11.41 7.16
C ARG A 398 1.18 10.41 6.04
N ALA A 399 1.91 9.34 6.31
CA ALA A 399 2.05 8.21 5.38
C ALA A 399 0.75 7.39 5.35
N HIS A 400 -0.31 7.96 4.77
CA HIS A 400 -1.61 7.31 4.67
C HIS A 400 -1.51 6.01 3.88
N GLY A 401 -2.14 4.96 4.40
CA GLY A 401 -2.03 3.62 3.85
C GLY A 401 -0.77 2.87 4.25
N ASN A 402 0.22 3.50 4.91
CA ASN A 402 1.39 2.80 5.48
C ASN A 402 2.01 1.77 4.51
N TYR A 403 2.10 2.11 3.22
CA TYR A 403 2.57 1.19 2.20
C TYR A 403 4.00 0.74 2.49
N GLY A 404 4.22 -0.57 2.58
CA GLY A 404 5.51 -1.15 2.97
C GLY A 404 5.71 -1.33 4.46
N VAL A 405 4.84 -0.81 5.31
CA VAL A 405 4.91 -1.06 6.75
C VAL A 405 4.60 -2.53 7.02
N ARG A 406 5.49 -3.18 7.78
CA ARG A 406 5.31 -4.56 8.23
C ARG A 406 4.54 -4.61 9.54
N TYR A 407 3.34 -5.17 9.51
CA TYR A 407 2.60 -5.54 10.71
C TYR A 407 3.03 -6.95 11.14
N SER A 408 3.42 -7.11 12.40
CA SER A 408 3.80 -8.39 13.01
C SER A 408 3.04 -8.53 14.33
N LEU A 409 1.99 -9.36 14.28
CA LEU A 409 0.98 -9.45 15.34
C LEU A 409 1.01 -10.83 15.96
N LYS A 410 1.13 -10.90 17.29
CA LYS A 410 1.04 -12.15 18.06
C LYS A 410 -0.30 -12.22 18.78
N LEU A 411 -0.99 -13.34 18.65
CA LEU A 411 -2.29 -13.62 19.25
C LEU A 411 -2.15 -14.89 20.12
N PRO A 412 -1.80 -14.73 21.41
CA PRO A 412 -1.75 -15.83 22.38
C PRO A 412 -3.17 -16.20 22.83
N PHE A 413 -3.92 -16.90 21.98
CA PHE A 413 -5.32 -17.22 22.27
C PHE A 413 -5.44 -18.10 23.52
N TYR A 414 -6.45 -17.83 24.34
CA TYR A 414 -6.83 -18.63 25.48
C TYR A 414 -8.31 -18.98 25.44
N ASN A 415 -8.62 -20.28 25.53
CA ASN A 415 -9.98 -20.76 25.70
C ASN A 415 -10.31 -20.88 27.19
N ASN A 416 -10.97 -19.87 27.76
CA ASN A 416 -11.36 -19.86 29.16
C ASN A 416 -12.63 -20.69 29.49
N ARG A 417 -13.03 -21.61 28.60
CA ARG A 417 -14.23 -22.43 28.75
C ARG A 417 -13.86 -23.90 29.00
N GLY A 418 -14.72 -24.61 29.71
CA GLY A 418 -14.57 -26.04 29.99
C GLY A 418 -14.85 -26.98 28.81
N VAL A 419 -14.99 -26.46 27.58
CA VAL A 419 -15.24 -27.23 26.36
C VAL A 419 -14.37 -26.71 25.22
N GLU A 420 -14.06 -27.57 24.24
CA GLU A 420 -13.37 -27.16 23.01
C GLU A 420 -14.18 -26.10 22.26
N GLN A 421 -13.48 -25.12 21.68
CA GLN A 421 -14.07 -24.02 20.91
C GLN A 421 -13.40 -23.91 19.54
N ALA A 422 -14.19 -23.65 18.51
CA ALA A 422 -13.70 -23.42 17.16
C ALA A 422 -13.67 -21.91 16.87
N ILE A 423 -12.50 -21.37 16.57
CA ILE A 423 -12.34 -19.97 16.16
C ILE A 423 -12.05 -19.86 14.66
N THR A 424 -12.62 -18.85 14.03
CA THR A 424 -12.35 -18.43 12.66
C THR A 424 -11.66 -17.07 12.66
N LEU A 425 -10.47 -17.02 12.05
CA LEU A 425 -9.75 -15.79 11.75
C LEU A 425 -10.13 -15.28 10.36
N LYS A 426 -10.42 -13.98 10.23
CA LYS A 426 -10.69 -13.31 8.95
C LYS A 426 -9.89 -12.04 8.84
N PHE A 427 -9.47 -11.68 7.63
CA PHE A 427 -8.98 -10.35 7.31
C PHE A 427 -9.98 -9.74 6.34
N GLN A 428 -10.64 -8.65 6.70
CA GLN A 428 -11.84 -8.17 6.01
C GLN A 428 -11.68 -6.74 5.51
N THR A 429 -12.52 -6.35 4.54
CA THR A 429 -12.55 -5.01 3.94
C THR A 429 -13.94 -4.38 4.13
N PRO A 430 -14.25 -3.84 5.32
CA PRO A 430 -15.52 -3.18 5.58
C PRO A 430 -15.70 -1.90 4.74
N MET A 431 -16.95 -1.44 4.64
CA MET A 431 -17.28 -0.10 4.17
C MET A 431 -16.82 0.93 5.20
N ARG A 432 -16.28 2.06 4.72
CA ARG A 432 -15.99 3.22 5.56
C ARG A 432 -17.26 3.67 6.29
N ASP A 433 -17.21 3.64 7.61
CA ASP A 433 -18.26 4.11 8.50
C ASP A 433 -17.59 4.52 9.82
N GLU A 434 -17.47 5.83 10.05
CA GLU A 434 -16.84 6.37 11.27
C GLU A 434 -17.87 6.52 12.41
N GLU A 435 -19.16 6.56 12.07
CA GLU A 435 -20.25 6.76 13.03
C GLU A 435 -20.68 5.43 13.67
N LEU A 436 -20.51 4.32 12.96
CA LEU A 436 -20.74 2.97 13.49
C LEU A 436 -19.65 2.58 14.50
N VAL A 437 -19.92 2.82 15.78
CA VAL A 437 -19.08 2.39 16.89
C VAL A 437 -19.45 0.95 17.31
N GLN A 438 -18.44 0.13 17.60
CA GLN A 438 -18.60 -1.29 17.93
C GLN A 438 -19.42 -2.08 16.87
N GLY A 439 -19.10 -1.84 15.61
CA GLY A 439 -19.65 -2.61 14.51
C GLY A 439 -18.91 -2.39 13.20
N LEU A 440 -19.18 -3.25 12.23
CA LEU A 440 -18.62 -3.19 10.89
C LEU A 440 -19.74 -3.28 9.85
N ARG A 441 -19.66 -2.43 8.82
CA ARG A 441 -20.61 -2.42 7.71
C ARG A 441 -20.02 -3.08 6.48
N PHE A 442 -20.80 -3.92 5.81
CA PHE A 442 -20.43 -4.64 4.59
C PHE A 442 -21.54 -4.52 3.54
N ARG A 443 -21.28 -5.04 2.34
CA ARG A 443 -22.18 -5.01 1.19
C ARG A 443 -22.26 -6.40 0.54
N ARG A 444 -23.46 -6.85 0.18
CA ARG A 444 -23.70 -8.10 -0.56
C ARG A 444 -24.54 -7.86 -1.82
N PRO A 445 -24.03 -8.09 -3.04
CA PRO A 445 -22.61 -8.36 -3.33
C PRO A 445 -21.72 -7.14 -2.98
N PRO A 446 -20.41 -7.35 -2.74
CA PRO A 446 -19.48 -6.23 -2.55
C PRO A 446 -19.41 -5.34 -3.80
N GLU A 447 -18.92 -4.11 -3.65
CA GLU A 447 -18.72 -3.24 -4.84
C GLU A 447 -17.66 -3.84 -5.75
N ASP A 448 -17.82 -3.76 -7.07
CA ASP A 448 -16.80 -4.23 -8.02
C ASP A 448 -15.60 -3.27 -8.09
N ARG A 449 -14.90 -3.17 -6.98
CA ARG A 449 -13.73 -2.31 -6.78
C ARG A 449 -12.79 -2.97 -5.79
N VAL A 450 -11.63 -3.39 -6.28
CA VAL A 450 -10.57 -3.96 -5.44
C VAL A 450 -10.08 -2.89 -4.46
N PHE A 451 -10.02 -3.27 -3.19
CA PHE A 451 -9.59 -2.43 -2.06
C PHE A 451 -8.40 -3.02 -1.32
N PHE A 452 -8.12 -4.31 -1.45
CA PHE A 452 -6.92 -4.92 -0.90
C PHE A 452 -6.39 -5.98 -1.84
N ARG A 453 -5.09 -5.94 -2.11
CA ARG A 453 -4.39 -6.96 -2.87
C ARG A 453 -3.01 -7.22 -2.30
N GLY A 454 -2.85 -8.31 -1.56
CA GLY A 454 -1.60 -8.61 -0.87
C GLY A 454 -1.63 -9.94 -0.13
N THR A 455 -0.51 -10.26 0.51
CA THR A 455 -0.31 -11.55 1.17
C THR A 455 -0.27 -11.39 2.69
N VAL A 456 -0.99 -12.28 3.38
CA VAL A 456 -0.94 -12.43 4.84
C VAL A 456 -0.24 -13.74 5.15
N ARG A 457 0.75 -13.70 6.06
CA ARG A 457 1.44 -14.87 6.58
C ARG A 457 0.85 -15.23 7.94
N LEU A 458 0.56 -16.51 8.13
CA LEU A 458 0.05 -17.08 9.37
C LEU A 458 1.04 -18.13 9.86
N LYS A 459 1.48 -18.01 11.11
CA LYS A 459 2.36 -18.99 11.76
C LYS A 459 1.69 -19.51 13.03
N PHE A 460 1.48 -20.82 13.12
CA PHE A 460 0.75 -21.44 14.23
C PHE A 460 1.16 -22.90 14.40
N ARG A 461 0.84 -23.51 15.54
CA ARG A 461 0.92 -24.96 15.73
C ARG A 461 -0.42 -25.61 15.39
N ASN A 462 -0.41 -26.68 14.61
CA ASN A 462 -1.63 -27.46 14.35
C ASN A 462 -1.97 -28.38 15.54
N GLN A 463 -3.06 -29.14 15.44
CA GLN A 463 -3.52 -30.08 16.48
C GLN A 463 -2.50 -31.17 16.83
N MET A 464 -1.54 -31.47 15.94
CA MET A 464 -0.45 -32.43 16.21
C MET A 464 0.77 -31.75 16.87
N GLY A 465 0.67 -30.47 17.25
CA GLY A 465 1.77 -29.68 17.80
C GLY A 465 2.82 -29.24 16.78
N LEU A 466 2.62 -29.54 15.49
CA LEU A 466 3.58 -29.18 14.44
C LEU A 466 3.40 -27.73 14.01
N GLU A 467 4.51 -27.00 13.94
CA GLU A 467 4.52 -25.65 13.40
C GLU A 467 4.14 -25.66 11.91
N ARG A 468 3.28 -24.71 11.52
CA ARG A 468 2.81 -24.48 10.16
C ARG A 468 2.97 -23.01 9.84
N THR A 469 3.41 -22.73 8.61
CA THR A 469 3.45 -21.38 8.05
C THR A 469 2.63 -21.37 6.77
N HIS A 470 1.56 -20.60 6.74
CA HIS A 470 0.72 -20.40 5.57
C HIS A 470 0.93 -18.98 5.04
N TYR A 471 1.00 -18.82 3.72
CA TYR A 471 0.87 -17.51 3.08
C TYR A 471 -0.40 -17.53 2.27
N VAL A 472 -1.31 -16.59 2.54
CA VAL A 472 -2.59 -16.48 1.85
C VAL A 472 -2.58 -15.16 1.10
N HIS A 473 -2.60 -15.23 -0.23
CA HIS A 473 -2.80 -14.06 -1.07
C HIS A 473 -4.29 -13.72 -1.11
N LEU A 474 -4.63 -12.46 -0.87
CA LEU A 474 -5.99 -11.95 -0.83
C LEU A 474 -6.23 -10.97 -1.96
N VAL A 475 -7.41 -11.04 -2.56
CA VAL A 475 -7.97 -10.01 -3.44
C VAL A 475 -9.35 -9.67 -2.89
N GLN A 476 -9.47 -8.50 -2.27
CA GLN A 476 -10.73 -8.11 -1.62
C GLN A 476 -11.30 -6.86 -2.25
N ARG A 477 -12.62 -6.88 -2.38
CA ARG A 477 -13.43 -5.77 -2.86
C ARG A 477 -13.93 -4.91 -1.71
N ARG A 478 -14.34 -3.69 -2.03
CA ARG A 478 -14.91 -2.79 -1.03
C ARG A 478 -16.19 -3.35 -0.42
N GLY A 479 -16.29 -3.32 0.90
CA GLY A 479 -17.44 -3.82 1.64
C GLY A 479 -17.53 -5.34 1.68
N GLN A 480 -16.46 -6.05 1.34
CA GLN A 480 -16.43 -7.50 1.32
C GLN A 480 -16.23 -8.09 2.72
N GLU A 481 -17.17 -8.94 3.14
CA GLU A 481 -16.95 -9.92 4.20
C GLU A 481 -16.05 -11.02 3.66
N ALA A 482 -14.88 -11.20 4.26
CA ALA A 482 -13.91 -12.16 3.75
C ALA A 482 -14.24 -13.59 4.17
N GLU A 483 -13.75 -14.53 3.37
CA GLU A 483 -13.66 -15.95 3.74
C GLU A 483 -12.70 -16.15 4.92
N ALA A 484 -12.76 -17.33 5.53
CA ALA A 484 -11.87 -17.69 6.63
C ALA A 484 -10.41 -17.77 6.15
N LEU A 485 -9.51 -17.06 6.83
CA LEU A 485 -8.06 -17.22 6.64
C LEU A 485 -7.55 -18.50 7.30
N LEU A 486 -8.09 -18.80 8.48
CA LEU A 486 -7.69 -19.92 9.30
C LEU A 486 -8.83 -20.28 10.25
N LYS A 487 -9.03 -21.59 10.44
CA LYS A 487 -9.88 -22.14 11.49
C LYS A 487 -9.02 -22.91 12.47
N LEU A 488 -9.22 -22.70 13.77
CA LEU A 488 -8.50 -23.37 14.85
C LEU A 488 -9.48 -23.91 15.86
N ASN A 489 -9.31 -25.17 16.27
CA ASN A 489 -9.98 -25.71 17.44
C ASN A 489 -9.03 -25.57 18.63
N ILE A 490 -9.50 -24.93 19.70
CA ILE A 490 -8.74 -24.72 20.92
C ILE A 490 -9.40 -25.55 22.02
N PRO A 491 -8.70 -26.55 22.59
CA PRO A 491 -9.24 -27.37 23.67
C PRO A 491 -9.68 -26.54 24.88
N ALA A 492 -10.49 -27.16 25.76
CA ALA A 492 -10.89 -26.54 27.01
C ALA A 492 -9.66 -26.08 27.82
N GLU A 493 -9.72 -24.86 28.35
CA GLU A 493 -8.66 -24.28 29.20
C GLU A 493 -7.26 -24.24 28.56
N ALA A 494 -7.18 -24.36 27.23
CA ALA A 494 -5.91 -24.41 26.50
C ALA A 494 -5.50 -23.06 25.90
N ARG A 495 -4.19 -22.93 25.68
CA ARG A 495 -3.58 -21.81 24.95
C ARG A 495 -3.22 -22.23 23.51
N GLN A 496 -3.35 -21.30 22.58
CA GLN A 496 -2.97 -21.49 21.18
C GLN A 496 -2.34 -20.20 20.62
N ASP A 497 -1.05 -20.27 20.32
CA ASP A 497 -0.36 -19.13 19.70
C ASP A 497 -0.60 -19.07 18.20
N LEU A 498 -0.83 -17.85 17.72
CA LEU A 498 -0.89 -17.50 16.30
C LEU A 498 -0.08 -16.22 16.06
N GLU A 499 0.78 -16.23 15.04
CA GLU A 499 1.38 -15.01 14.49
C GLU A 499 0.73 -14.68 13.15
N VAL A 500 0.39 -13.40 12.96
CA VAL A 500 -0.11 -12.84 11.71
C VAL A 500 0.86 -11.74 11.27
N ASP A 501 1.47 -11.92 10.11
CA ASP A 501 2.33 -10.91 9.50
C ASP A 501 1.80 -10.48 8.14
N LEU A 502 1.93 -9.20 7.83
CA LEU A 502 1.76 -8.68 6.47
C LEU A 502 2.67 -7.48 6.25
N VAL A 503 3.09 -7.28 5.01
CA VAL A 503 3.62 -6.00 4.54
C VAL A 503 2.49 -5.32 3.81
N TYR A 504 2.04 -4.18 4.31
CA TYR A 504 0.82 -3.55 3.80
C TYR A 504 1.04 -3.08 2.35
N PRO A 505 0.25 -3.57 1.37
CA PRO A 505 0.57 -3.43 -0.05
C PRO A 505 0.21 -2.04 -0.58
N PRO A 506 0.96 -1.52 -1.57
CA PRO A 506 0.65 -0.23 -2.20
C PRO A 506 -0.63 -0.26 -3.06
N ASP A 507 -1.11 -1.45 -3.37
CA ASP A 507 -2.38 -1.69 -4.07
C ASP A 507 -3.51 -2.02 -3.08
N ALA A 508 -3.55 -1.26 -1.98
CA ALA A 508 -4.62 -1.29 -0.99
C ALA A 508 -5.16 0.11 -0.69
N THR A 509 -6.45 0.18 -0.41
CA THR A 509 -7.14 1.34 0.14
C THR A 509 -7.48 1.05 1.60
N PRO A 510 -6.83 1.73 2.56
CA PRO A 510 -7.07 1.50 3.99
C PRO A 510 -8.44 1.97 4.48
N PRO A 511 -8.87 1.47 5.67
CA PRO A 511 -8.30 0.39 6.45
C PRO A 511 -8.92 -0.98 6.16
N GLN A 512 -8.24 -2.03 6.63
CA GLN A 512 -8.79 -3.39 6.76
C GLN A 512 -8.93 -3.76 8.24
N VAL A 513 -9.54 -4.90 8.53
CA VAL A 513 -9.70 -5.40 9.90
C VAL A 513 -9.29 -6.87 10.02
N LEU A 514 -8.64 -7.22 11.12
CA LEU A 514 -8.40 -8.60 11.52
C LEU A 514 -9.47 -9.01 12.54
N THR A 515 -10.32 -9.95 12.17
CA THR A 515 -11.47 -10.39 12.98
C THR A 515 -11.25 -11.80 13.51
N VAL A 516 -11.55 -11.97 14.79
CA VAL A 516 -11.60 -13.27 15.46
C VAL A 516 -13.06 -13.54 15.81
N LEU A 517 -13.63 -14.59 15.23
CA LEU A 517 -14.98 -15.06 15.47
C LEU A 517 -14.91 -16.40 16.19
N ASN A 518 -15.64 -16.58 17.29
CA ASN A 518 -15.88 -17.91 17.84
C ASN A 518 -17.13 -18.49 17.19
N GLU A 519 -17.00 -19.66 16.55
CA GLU A 519 -18.08 -20.27 15.79
C GLU A 519 -19.30 -20.55 16.68
N GLY A 520 -20.45 -20.15 16.17
CA GLY A 520 -21.76 -20.17 16.82
C GLY A 520 -22.76 -19.49 15.88
N VAL A 521 -24.05 -19.51 16.19
CA VAL A 521 -25.08 -18.86 15.36
C VAL A 521 -25.33 -17.45 15.92
N PRO A 522 -24.90 -16.36 15.23
CA PRO A 522 -25.24 -15.02 15.66
C PRO A 522 -26.73 -14.75 15.43
N ALA A 523 -27.33 -13.88 16.24
CA ALA A 523 -28.69 -13.42 15.97
C ALA A 523 -28.71 -12.61 14.66
N VAL A 524 -29.53 -13.06 13.69
CA VAL A 524 -29.72 -12.38 12.40
C VAL A 524 -31.09 -11.71 12.42
N LEU A 525 -31.11 -10.40 12.26
CA LEU A 525 -32.33 -9.63 12.02
C LEU A 525 -32.33 -9.14 10.58
N GLU A 526 -33.42 -9.41 9.87
CA GLU A 526 -33.70 -8.83 8.57
C GLU A 526 -34.60 -7.62 8.78
N ALA A 527 -34.18 -6.46 8.26
CA ALA A 527 -35.03 -5.28 8.28
C ALA A 527 -36.10 -5.42 7.20
N GLU A 528 -37.38 -5.30 7.57
CA GLU A 528 -38.47 -5.26 6.59
C GLU A 528 -38.26 -4.08 5.64
N THR A 529 -38.44 -4.33 4.34
CA THR A 529 -38.38 -3.31 3.29
C THR A 529 -39.35 -2.19 3.63
N ILE A 530 -38.84 -0.99 3.91
CA ILE A 530 -39.66 0.21 3.94
C ILE A 530 -40.11 0.43 2.49
N GLU A 531 -41.36 0.09 2.19
CA GLU A 531 -42.00 0.48 0.94
C GLU A 531 -41.83 1.99 0.75
N ALA A 532 -41.42 2.39 -0.45
CA ALA A 532 -41.28 3.79 -0.80
C ALA A 532 -42.57 4.55 -0.41
N PRO A 533 -42.48 5.75 0.18
CA PRO A 533 -43.68 6.51 0.51
C PRO A 533 -44.49 6.70 -0.78
N VAL A 534 -45.69 6.13 -0.79
CA VAL A 534 -46.67 6.30 -1.85
C VAL A 534 -46.90 7.80 -1.98
N THR A 535 -46.44 8.38 -3.09
CA THR A 535 -46.73 9.76 -3.45
C THR A 535 -48.26 9.91 -3.43
N PRO A 536 -48.85 10.81 -2.63
CA PRO A 536 -50.28 11.05 -2.70
C PRO A 536 -50.59 11.51 -4.11
N ALA A 537 -51.51 10.82 -4.77
CA ALA A 537 -52.06 11.28 -6.04
C ALA A 537 -52.60 12.71 -5.82
N LEU A 538 -52.03 13.67 -6.54
CA LEU A 538 -52.62 15.00 -6.67
C LEU A 538 -54.00 14.81 -7.28
N SER A 539 -55.03 14.90 -6.43
CA SER A 539 -56.40 15.16 -6.84
C SER A 539 -56.37 16.45 -7.66
N ARG A 540 -56.67 16.31 -8.95
CA ARG A 540 -57.21 17.41 -9.73
C ARG A 540 -58.60 17.68 -9.19
N ASP A 541 -58.75 18.78 -8.47
CA ASP A 541 -59.99 19.55 -8.44
C ASP A 541 -59.65 21.02 -8.13
N LEU A 542 -59.96 21.86 -9.14
CA LEU A 542 -60.10 23.32 -9.21
C LEU A 542 -58.85 24.22 -9.04
#